data_AF-A0A819JKF8-F1
#
_entry.id   AF-A0A819JKF8-F1
#
_cell.length_a   1.000
_cell.length_b   1.000
_cell.length_c   1.000
_cell.angle_alpha   90.00
_cell.angle_beta   90.00
_cell.angle_gamma   90.00
#
_symmetry.space_group_name_H-M   'P 1'
#
loop_
_entity.id
_entity.type
_entity.pdbx_description
1 polymer ?
#
loop_
_entity_poly.entity_id
_entity_poly.type
_entity_poly.pdbx_seq_one_letter_code
_entity_poly.pdbx_strand_id
1 'polypeptide(L)'
;GKAGFFAAILYGAEAFFVFDRQLSKEEDNTQLHGEVAIMLKNIPTFSVSGKGQIDLTENEKKTAESLTCQFYGDFSLDQNPSAFDEAVKLYKQLPTLLGPKGEKAVAKQVWLYPLHLLNNSVMKIVREISNNLINMSASLIDELHE
;
A
#
# COMPACT_ATOMS: atom_id res chain seq x y z
N GLY A 1 -23.87 16.63 -5.51
CA GLY A 1 -23.27 15.84 -4.42
C GLY A 1 -24.36 15.46 -3.44
N LYS A 2 -24.28 14.26 -2.85
CA LYS A 2 -25.16 13.89 -1.72
C LYS A 2 -24.72 14.71 -0.50
N ALA A 3 -25.56 15.60 -0.01
CA ALA A 3 -25.29 16.33 1.21
C ALA A 3 -25.46 15.37 2.42
N GLY A 4 -24.40 15.22 3.21
CA GLY A 4 -24.29 14.28 4.32
C GLY A 4 -23.32 14.80 5.36
N PHE A 5 -23.42 14.33 6.60
CA PHE A 5 -22.42 14.58 7.64
C PHE A 5 -21.67 13.29 7.97
N PHE A 6 -20.46 13.41 8.52
CA PHE A 6 -19.66 12.28 8.96
C PHE A 6 -20.30 11.65 10.21
N ALA A 7 -20.76 10.41 10.09
CA ALA A 7 -21.33 9.65 11.20
C ALA A 7 -20.25 8.85 11.95
N ALA A 8 -19.23 8.40 11.24
CA ALA A 8 -18.07 7.71 11.81
C ALA A 8 -16.85 7.89 10.92
N ILE A 9 -15.66 7.77 11.52
CA ILE A 9 -14.37 7.80 10.83
C ILE A 9 -13.48 6.70 11.41
N LEU A 10 -12.89 5.87 10.56
CA LEU A 10 -11.87 4.89 10.92
C LEU A 10 -10.50 5.48 10.60
N TYR A 11 -9.62 5.50 11.61
CA TYR A 11 -8.25 5.94 11.49
C TYR A 11 -7.30 4.74 11.43
N GLY A 12 -6.25 4.87 10.61
CA GLY A 12 -5.20 3.86 10.44
C GLY A 12 -4.08 4.38 9.55
N ALA A 13 -3.21 3.49 9.10
CA ALA A 13 -2.19 3.80 8.10
C ALA A 13 -1.95 2.57 7.24
N GLU A 14 -1.64 2.80 5.96
CA GLU A 14 -1.22 1.78 5.03
C GLU A 14 0.18 2.09 4.48
N ALA A 15 0.89 1.03 4.14
CA ALA A 15 2.20 1.07 3.53
C ALA A 15 2.27 -0.01 2.45
N PHE A 16 2.77 0.38 1.28
CA PHE A 16 2.97 -0.43 0.11
C PHE A 16 4.46 -0.44 -0.23
N PHE A 17 5.02 -1.64 -0.32
CA PHE A 17 6.39 -1.88 -0.75
C PHE A 17 6.32 -2.54 -2.12
N VAL A 18 6.67 -1.80 -3.15
CA VAL A 18 6.72 -2.29 -4.53
C VAL A 18 8.15 -2.75 -4.80
N PHE A 19 8.32 -4.02 -5.11
CA PHE A 19 9.62 -4.60 -5.42
C PHE A 19 9.74 -4.90 -6.90
N ASP A 20 10.72 -4.27 -7.54
CA ASP A 20 11.03 -4.44 -8.96
C ASP A 20 12.43 -5.05 -9.11
N ARG A 21 12.61 -5.89 -10.13
CA ARG A 21 13.91 -6.47 -10.49
C ARG A 21 14.34 -5.99 -11.86
N GLN A 22 15.60 -5.58 -11.99
CA GLN A 22 16.20 -5.39 -13.32
C GLN A 22 16.60 -6.77 -13.87
N LEU A 23 15.86 -7.26 -14.86
CA LEU A 23 16.20 -8.50 -15.56
C LEU A 23 17.20 -8.21 -16.69
N SER A 24 18.26 -9.01 -16.79
CA SER A 24 19.05 -9.11 -18.01
C SER A 24 18.32 -10.02 -19.01
N LYS A 25 18.52 -9.80 -20.32
CA LYS A 25 17.73 -10.41 -21.42
C LYS A 25 17.71 -11.95 -21.50
N GLU A 26 18.45 -12.66 -20.65
CA GLU A 26 18.68 -14.11 -20.76
C GLU A 26 18.10 -14.95 -19.61
N GLU A 27 17.43 -14.34 -18.62
CA GLU A 27 16.85 -15.09 -17.49
C GLU A 27 15.34 -15.36 -17.71
N ASP A 28 15.02 -16.44 -18.43
CA ASP A 28 13.67 -17.02 -18.53
C ASP A 28 13.32 -17.72 -17.21
N ASN A 29 12.26 -17.30 -16.48
CA ASN A 29 12.25 -17.63 -15.05
C ASN A 29 10.91 -17.60 -14.28
N THR A 30 10.06 -18.58 -14.55
CA THR A 30 8.94 -18.95 -13.66
C THR A 30 9.43 -19.41 -12.27
N GLN A 31 10.61 -20.02 -12.19
CA GLN A 31 11.21 -20.44 -10.91
C GLN A 31 11.67 -19.25 -10.07
N LEU A 32 12.32 -18.24 -10.65
CA LEU A 32 12.69 -17.02 -9.90
C LEU A 32 11.48 -16.23 -9.41
N HIS A 33 10.38 -16.18 -10.19
CA HIS A 33 9.16 -15.52 -9.72
C HIS A 33 8.63 -16.18 -8.43
N GLY A 34 8.74 -17.52 -8.35
CA GLY A 34 8.44 -18.28 -7.15
C GLY A 34 9.35 -17.92 -5.97
N GLU A 35 10.66 -17.82 -6.19
CA GLU A 35 11.64 -17.47 -5.15
C GLU A 35 11.42 -16.06 -4.61
N VAL A 36 11.20 -15.07 -5.47
CA VAL A 36 10.87 -13.69 -5.06
C VAL A 36 9.57 -13.67 -4.27
N ALA A 37 8.52 -14.35 -4.75
CA ALA A 37 7.24 -14.40 -4.05
C ALA A 37 7.34 -15.04 -2.65
N ILE A 38 8.13 -16.10 -2.50
CA ILE A 38 8.41 -16.72 -1.20
C ILE A 38 9.15 -15.75 -0.29
N MET A 39 10.19 -15.09 -0.81
CA MET A 39 10.99 -14.14 -0.05
C MET A 39 10.16 -12.95 0.45
N LEU A 40 9.29 -12.38 -0.40
CA LEU A 40 8.37 -11.30 -0.02
C LEU A 40 7.37 -11.75 1.07
N LYS A 41 6.85 -12.98 0.98
CA LYS A 41 5.98 -13.55 2.01
C LYS A 41 6.68 -13.73 3.36
N ASN A 42 8.00 -13.90 3.36
CA ASN A 42 8.81 -14.08 4.56
C ASN A 42 9.29 -12.76 5.20
N ILE A 43 8.99 -11.59 4.61
CA ILE A 43 9.29 -10.28 5.22
C ILE A 43 8.87 -10.19 6.71
N PRO A 44 7.68 -10.65 7.10
CA PRO A 44 7.27 -10.62 8.51
C PRO A 44 8.06 -11.55 9.42
N THR A 45 8.72 -12.60 8.91
CA THR A 45 9.45 -13.60 9.70
C THR A 45 10.93 -13.30 9.83
N PHE A 46 11.50 -12.52 8.90
CA PHE A 46 12.91 -12.14 9.00
C PHE A 46 13.24 -11.43 10.31
N SER A 47 14.37 -11.81 10.89
CA SER A 47 14.91 -11.19 12.10
C SER A 47 15.95 -10.15 11.73
N VAL A 48 15.94 -9.03 12.46
CA VAL A 48 16.93 -7.97 12.31
C VAL A 48 17.84 -8.06 13.53
N SER A 49 19.10 -8.46 13.31
CA SER A 49 20.11 -8.51 14.37
C SER A 49 20.52 -7.11 14.81
N GLY A 50 21.18 -6.98 15.97
CA GLY A 50 21.52 -5.69 16.59
C GLY A 50 22.42 -4.75 15.77
N LYS A 51 22.99 -5.21 14.65
CA LYS A 51 23.72 -4.36 13.69
C LYS A 51 22.86 -3.89 12.51
N GLY A 52 21.55 -4.14 12.54
CA GLY A 52 20.67 -3.89 11.40
C GLY A 52 20.94 -4.87 10.25
N GLN A 53 21.49 -6.04 10.52
CA GLN A 53 21.71 -7.07 9.50
C GLN A 53 20.56 -8.07 9.57
N ILE A 54 19.96 -8.34 8.41
CA ILE A 54 18.90 -9.34 8.25
C ILE A 54 19.55 -10.70 8.07
N ASP A 55 19.01 -11.70 8.76
CA ASP A 55 19.44 -13.08 8.60
C ASP A 55 18.82 -13.66 7.32
N LEU A 56 19.65 -13.79 6.27
CA LEU A 56 19.29 -14.29 4.94
C LEU A 56 20.27 -15.39 4.56
N THR A 57 19.77 -16.44 3.92
CA THR A 57 20.62 -17.44 3.26
C THR A 57 21.36 -16.82 2.06
N GLU A 58 22.43 -17.47 1.60
CA GLU A 58 23.20 -17.00 0.42
C GLU A 58 22.34 -16.81 -0.83
N ASN A 59 21.35 -17.69 -1.05
CA ASN A 59 20.43 -17.56 -2.19
C ASN A 59 19.46 -16.38 -2.00
N GLU A 60 18.87 -16.23 -0.82
CA GLU A 60 17.98 -15.10 -0.54
C GLU A 60 18.73 -13.77 -0.64
N LYS A 61 20.01 -13.73 -0.22
CA LYS A 61 20.84 -12.53 -0.34
C LYS A 61 21.05 -12.11 -1.79
N LYS A 62 21.36 -13.06 -2.69
CA LYS A 62 21.48 -12.76 -4.13
C LYS A 62 20.17 -12.25 -4.71
N THR A 63 19.05 -12.84 -4.31
CA THR A 63 17.72 -12.38 -4.73
C THR A 63 17.43 -10.98 -4.20
N ALA A 64 17.73 -10.69 -2.93
CA ALA A 64 17.58 -9.37 -2.31
C ALA A 64 18.37 -8.28 -3.06
N GLU A 65 19.62 -8.57 -3.42
CA GLU A 65 20.51 -7.63 -4.13
C GLU A 65 20.02 -7.32 -5.56
N SER A 66 19.23 -8.23 -6.16
CA SER A 66 18.61 -8.01 -7.47
C SER A 66 17.35 -7.14 -7.42
N LEU A 67 16.79 -6.91 -6.23
CA LEU A 67 15.54 -6.19 -6.04
C LEU A 67 15.79 -4.72 -5.69
N THR A 68 15.00 -3.86 -6.32
CA THR A 68 14.81 -2.46 -5.92
C THR A 68 13.47 -2.32 -5.22
N CYS A 69 13.35 -1.36 -4.31
CA CYS A 69 12.13 -1.09 -3.57
C CYS A 69 11.64 0.34 -3.85
N GLN A 70 10.35 0.49 -4.08
CA GLN A 70 9.64 1.77 -4.02
C GLN A 70 8.60 1.72 -2.92
N PHE A 71 8.58 2.76 -2.08
CA PHE A 71 7.68 2.87 -0.95
C PHE A 71 6.59 3.90 -1.20
N TYR A 72 5.35 3.53 -0.90
CA TYR A 72 4.18 4.40 -0.89
C TYR A 72 3.41 4.17 0.41
N GLY A 73 3.10 5.21 1.18
CA GLY A 73 2.33 4.99 2.40
C GLY A 73 2.02 6.25 3.18
N ASP A 74 1.19 6.08 4.20
CA ASP A 74 0.68 7.14 5.08
C ASP A 74 1.70 7.59 6.16
N PHE A 75 2.98 7.20 6.02
CA PHE A 75 4.02 7.41 7.02
C PHE A 75 4.98 8.53 6.60
N SER A 76 5.25 9.46 7.50
CA SER A 76 6.32 10.46 7.31
C SER A 76 7.68 9.85 7.64
N LEU A 77 8.48 9.60 6.61
CA LEU A 77 9.82 9.05 6.70
C LEU A 77 10.84 10.11 6.30
N ASP A 78 12.01 10.12 6.95
CA ASP A 78 13.12 10.98 6.54
C ASP A 78 13.70 10.54 5.19
N GLN A 79 13.77 9.23 4.98
CA GLN A 79 14.21 8.59 3.75
C GLN A 79 13.38 7.35 3.46
N ASN A 80 13.00 7.19 2.18
CA ASN A 80 12.27 6.01 1.72
C ASN A 80 13.25 4.86 1.48
N PRO A 81 12.85 3.60 1.75
CA PRO A 81 13.67 2.45 1.44
C PRO A 81 13.77 2.28 -0.08
N SER A 82 14.98 1.96 -0.53
CA SER A 82 15.30 1.70 -1.93
C SER A 82 15.78 0.27 -2.18
N ALA A 83 16.19 -0.42 -1.12
CA ALA A 83 16.67 -1.80 -1.14
C ALA A 83 15.80 -2.73 -0.28
N PHE A 84 15.93 -4.04 -0.49
CA PHE A 84 15.17 -5.05 0.24
C PHE A 84 15.39 -4.98 1.75
N ASP A 85 16.63 -4.79 2.19
CA ASP A 85 16.95 -4.80 3.61
C ASP A 85 16.41 -3.57 4.36
N GLU A 86 16.47 -2.40 3.72
CA GLU A 86 15.84 -1.18 4.19
C GLU A 86 14.33 -1.36 4.32
N ALA A 87 13.69 -2.01 3.34
CA ALA A 87 12.26 -2.28 3.36
C ALA A 87 11.85 -3.19 4.53
N VAL A 88 12.59 -4.28 4.80
CA VAL A 88 12.31 -5.17 5.95
C VAL A 88 12.51 -4.43 7.27
N LYS A 89 13.55 -3.60 7.40
CA LYS A 89 13.77 -2.78 8.60
C LYS A 89 12.62 -1.82 8.82
N LEU A 90 12.22 -1.10 7.77
CA LEU A 90 11.10 -0.17 7.84
C LEU A 90 9.82 -0.90 8.21
N TYR A 91 9.52 -2.05 7.59
CA TYR A 91 8.33 -2.85 7.89
C TYR A 91 8.19 -3.16 9.40
N LYS A 92 9.30 -3.51 10.07
CA LYS A 92 9.31 -3.76 11.52
C LYS A 92 9.11 -2.49 12.35
N GLN A 93 9.51 -1.33 11.82
CA GLN A 93 9.38 -0.04 12.47
C GLN A 93 8.01 0.62 12.24
N LEU A 94 7.28 0.26 11.18
CA LEU A 94 5.97 0.85 10.87
C LEU A 94 5.02 0.99 12.08
N PRO A 95 4.84 -0.03 12.95
CA PRO A 95 3.95 0.11 14.09
C PRO A 95 4.36 1.20 15.08
N THR A 96 5.67 1.46 15.24
CA THR A 96 6.17 2.49 16.15
C THR A 96 6.06 3.89 15.54
N LEU A 97 6.08 3.99 14.21
CA LEU A 97 5.96 5.24 13.46
C LEU A 97 4.54 5.83 13.54
N LEU A 98 3.53 5.05 13.91
CA LEU A 98 2.18 5.54 14.22
C LEU A 98 2.11 6.39 15.49
N GLY A 99 3.16 6.31 16.33
CA GLY A 99 3.20 6.92 17.64
C GLY A 99 2.52 6.07 18.72
N PRO A 100 2.81 6.30 20.02
CA PRO A 100 2.38 5.40 21.10
C PRO A 100 0.87 5.24 21.23
N LYS A 101 0.07 6.19 20.71
CA LYS A 101 -1.38 6.16 20.72
C LYS A 101 -1.99 6.18 19.32
N GLY A 102 -1.18 5.98 18.28
CA GLY A 102 -1.64 6.08 16.89
C GLY A 102 -1.93 7.52 16.45
N GLU A 103 -1.34 8.52 17.11
CA GLU A 103 -1.60 9.94 16.83
C GLU A 103 -1.23 10.38 15.40
N LYS A 104 -0.40 9.59 14.70
CA LYS A 104 -0.03 9.83 13.30
C LYS A 104 -0.92 9.05 12.31
N ALA A 105 -1.93 8.33 12.78
CA ALA A 105 -2.88 7.64 11.91
C ALA A 105 -3.73 8.65 11.12
N VAL A 106 -4.05 8.30 9.87
CA VAL A 106 -4.87 9.10 8.96
C VAL A 106 -6.26 8.49 8.81
N ALA A 107 -7.23 9.28 8.36
CA ALA A 107 -8.57 8.76 8.09
C ALA A 107 -8.56 7.81 6.88
N LYS A 108 -8.88 6.53 7.09
CA LYS A 108 -8.92 5.50 6.04
C LYS A 108 -10.31 5.32 5.46
N GLN A 109 -11.33 5.41 6.31
CA GLN A 109 -12.70 5.19 5.92
C GLN A 109 -13.63 6.16 6.64
N VAL A 110 -14.57 6.73 5.90
CA VAL A 110 -15.59 7.64 6.41
C VAL A 110 -16.98 7.10 6.10
N TRP A 111 -17.87 7.13 7.07
CA TRP A 111 -19.28 6.82 6.88
C TRP A 111 -20.08 8.10 6.85
N LEU A 112 -20.78 8.33 5.74
CA LEU A 112 -21.64 9.49 5.56
C LEU A 112 -23.09 9.12 5.86
N TYR A 113 -23.73 9.92 6.71
CA TYR A 113 -25.17 9.82 6.92
C TYR A 113 -25.90 10.87 6.06
N PRO A 114 -26.84 10.48 5.19
CA PRO A 114 -27.55 11.42 4.32
C PRO A 114 -28.41 12.42 5.10
N LEU A 115 -28.29 13.72 4.80
CA LEU A 115 -29.02 14.78 5.52
C LEU A 115 -30.55 14.70 5.37
N HIS A 116 -31.04 14.24 4.22
CA HIS A 116 -32.48 14.09 3.98
C HIS A 116 -33.15 13.07 4.92
N LEU A 117 -32.39 12.17 5.55
CA LEU A 117 -32.91 11.25 6.56
C LEU A 117 -33.07 11.92 7.93
N LEU A 118 -32.41 13.06 8.17
CA LEU A 118 -32.57 13.86 9.40
C LEU A 118 -33.66 14.92 9.26
N ASN A 119 -33.81 15.50 8.08
CA ASN A 119 -34.78 16.56 7.83
C ASN A 119 -35.39 16.42 6.41
N ASN A 120 -36.69 16.12 6.37
CA ASN A 120 -37.45 15.94 5.12
C ASN A 120 -37.57 17.23 4.28
N SER A 121 -37.28 18.41 4.85
CA SER A 121 -37.22 19.68 4.11
C SER A 121 -35.97 19.83 3.26
N VAL A 122 -34.97 18.95 3.43
CA VAL A 122 -33.70 18.98 2.67
C VAL A 122 -33.87 18.22 1.36
N MET A 123 -33.64 18.92 0.24
CA MET A 123 -33.76 18.35 -1.11
C MET A 123 -32.86 17.13 -1.31
N LYS A 124 -33.46 16.01 -1.76
CA LYS A 124 -32.77 14.80 -2.20
C LYS A 124 -32.21 15.00 -3.61
N ILE A 125 -31.05 15.64 -3.75
CA ILE A 125 -30.33 15.67 -5.03
C ILE A 125 -29.49 14.39 -5.15
N VAL A 126 -30.10 13.34 -5.69
CA VAL A 126 -29.40 12.08 -6.02
C VAL A 126 -29.49 11.88 -7.52
N ARG A 127 -28.40 12.18 -8.23
CA ARG A 127 -28.18 11.65 -9.57
C ARG A 127 -27.34 10.39 -9.39
N GLU A 128 -27.91 9.24 -9.71
CA GLU A 128 -27.15 8.00 -9.73
C GLU A 128 -26.11 8.07 -10.85
N ILE A 129 -24.89 7.65 -10.55
CA ILE A 129 -23.84 7.50 -11.54
C ILE A 129 -24.08 6.14 -12.19
N SER A 130 -24.22 6.12 -13.52
CA SER A 130 -24.44 4.87 -14.27
C SER A 130 -23.18 4.01 -14.24
N ASN A 131 -23.32 2.73 -13.88
CA ASN A 131 -22.23 1.76 -13.97
C ASN A 131 -21.62 1.69 -15.38
N ASN A 132 -22.44 1.88 -16.41
CA ASN A 132 -21.95 1.90 -17.79
C ASN A 132 -20.98 3.08 -18.03
N LEU A 133 -21.29 4.26 -17.48
CA LEU A 133 -20.41 5.42 -17.58
C LEU A 133 -19.10 5.20 -16.82
N ILE A 134 -19.16 4.55 -15.66
CA ILE A 134 -17.97 4.20 -14.87
C ILE A 134 -17.08 3.25 -15.68
N ASN A 135 -17.65 2.19 -16.23
CA ASN A 135 -16.90 1.19 -17.00
C ASN A 135 -16.27 1.79 -18.26
N MET A 136 -17.03 2.56 -19.04
CA MET A 136 -16.49 3.24 -20.22
C MET A 136 -15.36 4.20 -19.85
N SER A 137 -15.49 4.94 -18.74
CA SER A 137 -14.45 5.86 -18.30
C SER A 137 -13.18 5.10 -17.87
N ALA A 138 -13.33 3.96 -17.18
CA ALA A 138 -12.20 3.12 -16.78
C ALA A 138 -11.47 2.56 -18.01
N SER A 139 -12.19 1.98 -18.97
CA SER A 139 -11.60 1.44 -20.20
C SER A 139 -10.83 2.50 -21.00
N LEU A 140 -11.37 3.71 -21.12
CA LEU A 140 -10.67 4.80 -21.82
C LEU A 140 -9.39 5.25 -21.08
N ILE A 141 -9.37 5.21 -19.75
CA ILE A 141 -8.17 5.54 -18.97
C ILE A 141 -7.11 4.45 -19.14
N ASP A 142 -7.53 3.18 -19.20
CA ASP A 142 -6.63 2.05 -19.43
C ASP A 142 -6.01 2.13 -20.83
N GLU A 143 -6.82 2.40 -21.87
CA GLU A 143 -6.37 2.59 -23.27
C GLU A 143 -5.38 3.76 -23.43
N LEU A 144 -5.44 4.79 -22.58
CA LEU A 144 -4.52 5.93 -22.61
C LEU A 144 -3.19 5.65 -21.90
N HIS A 145 -3.13 4.63 -21.04
CA HIS A 145 -1.92 4.25 -20.31
C HIS A 145 -1.13 3.12 -20.99
N GLU A 146 -1.70 2.44 -21.98
CA GLU A 146 -0.98 1.58 -22.93
C GLU A 146 -0.24 2.39 -24.01
#